data_AF-A0A1I0CGG9-F1
#
_entry.id   AF-A0A1I0CGG9-F1
#
_cell.length_a   1.000
_cell.length_b   1.000
_cell.length_c   1.000
_cell.angle_alpha   90.00
_cell.angle_beta   90.00
_cell.angle_gamma   90.00
#
_symmetry.space_group_name_H-M   'P 1'
#
loop_
_entity.id
_entity.type
_entity.pdbx_description
1 polymer ?
#
loop_
_entity_poly.entity_id
_entity_poly.type
_entity_poly.pdbx_seq_one_letter_code
_entity_poly.pdbx_strand_id
1 'polypeptide(L)'
;MYSLSHNSKESIRSKTGKTLKDITIENIMKGKISADDIKISKEALKKQGDIAKKHGRQQMQQNFNRASELTEVPDELILEIYDKLRPYRATKQELLEMARTLKNQYGAIDCGKMIEESALVYEKRGILKT
;
A
#
# COMPACT_ATOMS: atom_id res chain seq x y z
N MET A 1 5.59 3.82 23.78
CA MET A 1 4.84 3.77 22.50
C MET A 1 5.28 4.96 21.66
N TYR A 2 5.91 4.76 20.49
CA TYR A 2 6.40 5.88 19.68
C TYR A 2 5.35 6.29 18.63
N SER A 3 4.82 7.51 18.74
CA SER A 3 3.87 8.07 17.77
C SER A 3 4.52 9.15 16.92
N LEU A 4 4.51 9.01 15.59
CA LEU A 4 5.02 10.05 14.68
C LEU A 4 4.25 11.36 14.83
N SER A 5 2.95 11.30 15.13
CA SER A 5 2.12 12.50 15.31
C SER A 5 2.44 13.27 16.58
N HIS A 6 3.22 12.72 17.51
CA HIS A 6 3.67 13.43 18.70
C HIS A 6 5.16 13.74 18.65
N ASN A 7 5.96 12.78 18.17
CA ASN A 7 7.42 12.88 18.19
C ASN A 7 8.02 13.52 16.93
N SER A 8 7.28 13.63 15.82
CA SER A 8 7.83 14.09 14.53
C SER A 8 6.79 14.69 13.58
N LYS A 9 5.83 15.48 14.10
CA LYS A 9 4.74 16.12 13.32
C LYS A 9 5.24 16.82 12.06
N GLU A 10 6.33 17.55 12.17
CA GLU A 10 6.88 18.36 11.08
C GLU A 10 7.50 17.53 9.95
N SER A 11 7.76 16.24 10.19
CA SER A 11 8.30 15.31 9.20
C SER A 11 7.22 14.50 8.47
N ILE A 12 5.95 14.63 8.89
CA ILE A 12 4.80 13.96 8.26
C ILE A 12 4.30 14.83 7.13
N ARG A 13 4.09 14.20 5.98
CA ARG A 13 3.51 14.79 4.78
C ARG A 13 2.44 13.83 4.26
N SER A 14 1.41 14.37 3.63
CA SER A 14 0.46 13.59 2.83
C SER A 14 1.13 13.07 1.55
N LYS A 15 0.41 12.23 0.79
CA LYS A 15 0.83 11.79 -0.54
C LYS A 15 1.20 12.96 -1.47
N THR A 16 0.46 14.07 -1.40
CA THR A 16 0.68 15.28 -2.22
C THR A 16 1.68 16.26 -1.61
N GLY A 17 2.27 15.95 -0.45
CA GLY A 17 3.24 16.82 0.21
C GLY A 17 2.64 17.88 1.14
N LYS A 18 1.32 17.86 1.41
CA LYS A 18 0.70 18.74 2.41
C LYS A 18 1.14 18.34 3.82
N THR A 19 1.29 19.34 4.68
CA THR A 19 1.56 19.13 6.10
C THR A 19 0.26 18.93 6.86
N LEU A 20 0.35 18.39 8.08
CA LEU A 20 -0.82 18.30 8.97
C LEU A 20 -1.42 19.67 9.31
N LYS A 21 -0.63 20.76 9.25
CA LYS A 21 -1.11 22.12 9.52
C LYS A 21 -1.97 22.67 8.36
N ASP A 22 -1.78 22.14 7.15
CA ASP A 22 -2.53 22.59 5.97
C ASP A 22 -3.95 22.02 5.94
N ILE A 23 -4.19 20.90 6.64
CA ILE A 23 -5.47 20.20 6.68
C ILE A 23 -6.37 20.88 7.73
N THR A 24 -7.06 21.94 7.32
CA THR A 24 -8.02 22.68 8.14
C THR A 24 -9.39 22.73 7.45
N ILE A 25 -10.47 22.87 8.22
CA ILE A 25 -11.84 23.02 7.67
C ILE A 25 -11.90 24.21 6.70
N GLU A 26 -11.27 25.33 7.05
CA GLU A 26 -11.21 26.51 6.18
C GLU A 26 -10.54 26.21 4.83
N ASN A 27 -9.40 25.51 4.83
CA ASN A 27 -8.71 25.16 3.59
C ASN A 27 -9.50 24.13 2.76
N ILE A 28 -10.24 23.23 3.41
CA ILE A 28 -11.17 22.31 2.73
C ILE A 28 -12.30 23.09 2.06
N MET A 29 -12.97 23.99 2.80
CA MET A 29 -14.06 24.81 2.26
C MET A 29 -13.60 25.72 1.11
N LYS A 30 -12.34 26.17 1.13
CA LYS A 30 -11.73 26.97 0.06
C LYS A 30 -11.20 26.13 -1.12
N GLY A 31 -11.38 24.81 -1.11
CA GLY A 31 -10.88 23.92 -2.18
C GLY A 31 -9.35 23.79 -2.24
N LYS A 32 -8.63 24.21 -1.19
CA LYS A 32 -7.15 24.09 -1.11
C LYS A 32 -6.68 22.70 -0.67
N ILE A 33 -7.59 21.90 -0.13
CA ILE A 33 -7.39 20.52 0.31
C ILE A 33 -8.43 19.64 -0.40
N SER A 34 -7.93 18.63 -1.10
CA SER A 34 -8.69 17.58 -1.79
C SER A 34 -8.60 16.25 -1.03
N ALA A 35 -9.30 15.23 -1.52
CA ALA A 35 -9.22 13.87 -0.95
C ALA A 35 -7.83 13.23 -1.08
N ASP A 36 -7.04 13.59 -2.09
CA ASP A 36 -5.68 13.06 -2.22
C ASP A 36 -4.71 13.70 -1.22
N ASP A 37 -5.01 14.92 -0.76
CA ASP A 37 -4.21 15.63 0.24
C ASP A 37 -4.32 15.03 1.65
N ILE A 38 -5.27 14.11 1.88
CA ILE A 38 -5.44 13.40 3.16
C ILE A 38 -4.93 11.94 3.11
N LYS A 39 -4.40 11.49 1.97
CA LYS A 39 -3.80 10.14 1.84
C LYS A 39 -2.40 10.11 2.48
N ILE A 40 -2.06 8.99 3.11
CA ILE A 40 -0.73 8.77 3.72
C ILE A 40 0.35 8.67 2.63
N SER A 41 1.54 9.21 2.89
CA SER A 41 2.68 9.10 1.96
C SER A 41 3.44 7.78 2.11
N LYS A 42 4.16 7.39 1.05
CA LYS A 42 5.10 6.27 1.02
C LYS A 42 6.16 6.38 2.12
N GLU A 43 6.71 7.57 2.33
CA GLU A 43 7.77 7.85 3.30
C GLU A 43 7.26 7.69 4.74
N ALA A 44 6.01 8.11 5.00
CA ALA A 44 5.39 7.93 6.31
C ALA A 44 5.24 6.43 6.65
N LEU A 45 4.81 5.61 5.68
CA LEU A 45 4.72 4.16 5.86
C LEU A 45 6.10 3.52 6.07
N LYS A 46 7.12 3.92 5.30
CA LYS A 46 8.50 3.44 5.50
C LYS A 46 9.04 3.77 6.90
N LYS A 47 8.82 5.01 7.38
CA LYS A 47 9.21 5.41 8.75
C LYS A 47 8.52 4.54 9.81
N GLN A 48 7.24 4.22 9.63
CA GLN A 48 6.52 3.30 10.53
C GLN A 48 7.10 1.88 10.45
N GLY A 49 7.50 1.43 9.26
CA GLY A 49 8.27 0.20 9.07
C GLY A 49 9.56 0.18 9.89
N ASP A 50 10.37 1.22 9.80
CA ASP A 50 11.64 1.32 10.55
C ASP A 50 11.41 1.32 12.07
N ILE A 51 10.36 2.01 12.53
CA ILE A 51 9.96 1.98 13.95
C ILE A 51 9.56 0.55 14.35
N ALA A 52 8.76 -0.14 13.55
CA ALA A 52 8.36 -1.53 13.82
C ALA A 52 9.58 -2.46 13.91
N LYS A 53 10.54 -2.32 12.99
CA LYS A 53 11.81 -3.08 13.01
C LYS A 53 12.61 -2.83 14.28
N LYS A 54 12.73 -1.56 14.72
CA LYS A 54 13.42 -1.21 15.99
C LYS A 54 12.81 -1.85 17.22
N HIS A 55 11.52 -2.19 17.18
CA HIS A 55 10.81 -2.88 18.27
C HIS A 55 10.74 -4.41 18.05
N GLY A 56 11.57 -4.97 17.16
CA GLY A 56 11.62 -6.41 16.89
C GLY A 56 10.46 -6.96 16.07
N ARG A 57 9.65 -6.10 15.43
CA ARG A 57 8.44 -6.50 14.69
C ARG A 57 8.71 -6.59 13.18
N GLN A 58 9.53 -7.56 12.77
CA GLN A 58 9.97 -7.69 11.37
C GLN A 58 8.81 -7.90 10.38
N GLN A 59 7.83 -8.75 10.70
CA GLN A 59 6.67 -8.98 9.84
C GLN A 59 5.84 -7.70 9.63
N MET A 60 5.72 -6.88 10.68
CA MET A 60 5.02 -5.60 10.60
C MET A 60 5.77 -4.59 9.72
N GLN A 61 7.11 -4.58 9.79
CA GLN A 61 7.93 -3.79 8.86
C GLN A 61 7.72 -4.22 7.40
N GLN A 62 7.74 -5.53 7.11
CA GLN A 62 7.46 -6.03 5.77
C GLN A 62 6.06 -5.64 5.27
N ASN A 63 5.06 -5.67 6.16
CA ASN A 63 3.72 -5.19 5.83
C ASN A 63 3.70 -3.70 5.48
N PHE A 64 4.38 -2.86 6.26
CA PHE A 64 4.49 -1.43 5.95
C PHE A 64 5.26 -1.15 4.66
N ASN A 65 6.28 -1.96 4.33
CA ASN A 65 6.98 -1.85 3.06
C ASN A 65 6.02 -2.11 1.88
N ARG A 66 5.26 -3.21 1.92
CA ARG A 66 4.24 -3.50 0.90
C ARG A 66 3.18 -2.40 0.82
N ALA A 67 2.66 -1.94 1.96
CA ALA A 67 1.72 -0.82 1.98
C ALA A 67 2.31 0.45 1.35
N SER A 68 3.61 0.71 1.54
CA SER A 68 4.30 1.85 0.94
C SER A 68 4.47 1.74 -0.58
N GLU A 69 4.50 0.53 -1.13
CA GLU A 69 4.48 0.31 -2.58
C GLU A 69 3.09 0.59 -3.16
N LEU A 70 2.04 0.24 -2.41
CA LEU A 70 0.66 0.40 -2.86
C LEU A 70 0.13 1.85 -2.82
N THR A 71 0.86 2.82 -2.26
CA THR A 71 0.41 4.22 -2.24
C THR A 71 0.27 4.84 -3.63
N GLU A 72 1.03 4.33 -4.60
CA GLU A 72 0.98 4.78 -5.99
C GLU A 72 -0.02 3.99 -6.86
N VAL A 73 -0.60 2.92 -6.31
CA VAL A 73 -1.58 2.09 -7.01
C VAL A 73 -2.97 2.73 -6.85
N PRO A 74 -3.75 2.92 -7.95
CA PRO A 74 -5.11 3.44 -7.87
C PRO A 74 -6.03 2.57 -7.01
N ASP A 75 -6.96 3.20 -6.30
CA ASP A 75 -7.87 2.52 -5.37
C ASP A 75 -8.69 1.41 -6.05
N GLU A 76 -9.16 1.66 -7.28
CA GLU A 76 -9.90 0.66 -8.09
C GLU A 76 -9.06 -0.58 -8.40
N LEU A 77 -7.79 -0.40 -8.76
CA LEU A 77 -6.89 -1.50 -9.04
C LEU A 77 -6.54 -2.29 -7.77
N ILE A 78 -6.42 -1.63 -6.61
CA ILE A 78 -6.25 -2.33 -5.33
C ILE A 78 -7.45 -3.24 -5.05
N LEU A 79 -8.67 -2.75 -5.29
CA LEU A 79 -9.90 -3.54 -5.09
C LEU A 79 -9.97 -4.72 -6.07
N GLU A 80 -9.59 -4.51 -7.33
CA GLU A 80 -9.53 -5.58 -8.34
C GLU A 80 -8.54 -6.67 -7.94
N ILE A 81 -7.32 -6.30 -7.56
CA ILE A 81 -6.29 -7.24 -7.09
C ILE A 81 -6.79 -8.01 -5.88
N TYR A 82 -7.42 -7.32 -4.92
CA TYR A 82 -7.97 -7.96 -3.72
C TYR A 82 -9.06 -8.98 -4.07
N ASP A 83 -9.99 -8.65 -4.97
CA ASP A 83 -11.02 -9.59 -5.40
C ASP A 83 -10.42 -10.81 -6.10
N LYS A 84 -9.49 -10.59 -7.02
CA LYS A 84 -8.82 -11.66 -7.78
C LYS A 84 -7.99 -12.61 -6.92
N LEU A 85 -7.47 -12.13 -5.78
CA LEU A 85 -6.77 -12.97 -4.80
C LEU A 85 -7.72 -13.85 -3.96
N ARG A 86 -9.05 -13.69 -4.05
CA ARG A 86 -9.98 -14.57 -3.34
C ARG A 86 -10.09 -15.92 -4.08
N PRO A 87 -10.40 -17.02 -3.35
CA PRO A 87 -10.53 -18.34 -3.96
C PRO A 87 -11.49 -18.33 -5.16
N TYR A 88 -11.10 -19.01 -6.24
CA TYR A 88 -11.86 -19.22 -7.47
C TYR A 88 -12.16 -17.96 -8.30
N ARG A 89 -11.48 -16.83 -8.02
CA ARG A 89 -11.72 -15.55 -8.73
C ARG A 89 -10.80 -15.27 -9.91
N ALA A 90 -9.62 -15.89 -9.93
CA ALA A 90 -8.61 -15.67 -10.95
C ALA A 90 -7.98 -16.98 -11.42
N THR A 91 -7.64 -17.01 -12.70
CA THR A 91 -6.71 -17.98 -13.29
C THR A 91 -5.27 -17.65 -12.89
N LYS A 92 -4.37 -18.60 -13.05
CA LYS A 92 -2.93 -18.37 -12.81
C LYS A 92 -2.38 -17.23 -13.67
N GLN A 93 -2.78 -17.17 -14.93
CA GLN A 93 -2.30 -16.16 -15.86
C GLN A 93 -2.75 -14.74 -15.44
N GLU A 94 -4.02 -14.57 -15.04
CA GLU A 94 -4.51 -13.28 -14.54
C GLU A 94 -3.71 -12.81 -13.31
N LEU A 95 -3.40 -13.71 -12.37
CA LEU A 95 -2.58 -13.38 -11.19
C LEU A 95 -1.15 -12.95 -11.59
N LEU A 96 -0.52 -13.66 -12.52
CA LEU A 96 0.83 -13.33 -13.00
C LEU A 96 0.87 -12.01 -13.79
N GLU A 97 -0.17 -11.70 -14.56
CA GLU A 97 -0.30 -10.43 -15.27
C GLU A 97 -0.45 -9.26 -14.28
N MET A 98 -1.31 -9.38 -13.27
CA MET A 98 -1.41 -8.37 -12.20
C MET A 98 -0.09 -8.18 -11.46
N ALA A 99 0.63 -9.26 -11.17
CA ALA A 99 1.95 -9.17 -10.55
C ALA A 99 2.95 -8.40 -11.42
N ARG A 100 2.93 -8.62 -12.75
CA ARG A 100 3.75 -7.86 -13.71
C ARG A 100 3.34 -6.40 -13.74
N THR A 101 2.04 -6.10 -13.75
CA THR A 101 1.51 -4.73 -13.71
C THR A 101 2.01 -3.98 -12.47
N LEU A 102 1.87 -4.57 -11.28
CA LEU A 102 2.39 -4.00 -10.03
C LEU A 102 3.89 -3.70 -10.09
N LYS A 103 4.69 -4.66 -10.59
CA LYS A 103 6.14 -4.49 -10.69
C LYS A 103 6.56 -3.42 -11.68
N ASN A 104 6.00 -3.47 -12.90
CA ASN A 104 6.50 -2.69 -14.02
C ASN A 104 5.89 -1.29 -14.08
N GLN A 105 4.61 -1.12 -13.74
CA GLN A 105 3.93 0.17 -13.84
C GLN A 105 4.01 0.96 -12.53
N TYR A 106 3.96 0.29 -11.39
CA TYR A 106 3.88 0.94 -10.07
C TYR A 106 5.15 0.79 -9.22
N GLY A 107 6.12 0.00 -9.68
CA GLY A 107 7.35 -0.29 -8.91
C GLY A 107 7.07 -1.05 -7.60
N ALA A 108 5.94 -1.75 -7.52
CA ALA A 108 5.50 -2.50 -6.36
C ALA A 108 6.07 -3.93 -6.39
N ILE A 109 7.37 -4.02 -6.12
CA ILE A 109 8.17 -5.24 -6.30
C ILE A 109 7.79 -6.32 -5.30
N ASP A 110 7.70 -5.98 -4.02
CA ASP A 110 7.38 -6.94 -2.97
C ASP A 110 5.91 -7.40 -3.07
N CYS A 111 4.99 -6.48 -3.39
CA CYS A 111 3.60 -6.85 -3.67
C CYS A 111 3.47 -7.76 -4.89
N GLY A 112 4.17 -7.46 -5.99
CA GLY A 112 4.16 -8.31 -7.18
C GLY A 112 4.67 -9.72 -6.90
N LYS A 113 5.80 -9.86 -6.20
CA LYS A 113 6.33 -11.17 -5.78
C LYS A 113 5.33 -11.96 -4.93
N MET A 114 4.67 -11.30 -3.99
CA MET A 114 3.65 -11.94 -3.15
C MET A 114 2.48 -12.51 -3.97
N ILE A 115 2.07 -11.83 -5.06
CA ILE A 115 1.03 -12.35 -5.97
C ILE A 115 1.57 -13.54 -6.79
N GLU A 116 2.81 -13.50 -7.25
CA GLU A 116 3.43 -14.63 -7.98
C GLU A 116 3.51 -15.89 -7.10
N GLU A 117 3.94 -15.72 -5.84
CA GLU A 117 3.95 -16.80 -4.85
C GLU A 117 2.54 -17.34 -4.60
N SER A 118 1.55 -16.45 -4.48
CA SER A 118 0.15 -16.83 -4.28
C SER A 118 -0.38 -17.65 -5.45
N ALA A 119 -0.06 -17.26 -6.70
CA ALA A 119 -0.48 -18.01 -7.90
C ALA A 119 0.04 -19.46 -7.89
N LEU A 120 1.30 -19.67 -7.49
CA LEU A 120 1.90 -20.99 -7.36
C LEU A 120 1.24 -21.82 -6.25
N VAL A 121 0.92 -21.20 -5.12
CA VAL A 121 0.23 -21.87 -4.00
C VAL A 121 -1.21 -22.22 -4.39
N TYR A 122 -1.90 -21.36 -5.14
CA TYR A 122 -3.30 -21.54 -5.50
C TYR A 122 -3.47 -22.68 -6.50
N GLU A 123 -2.53 -22.80 -7.45
CA GLU A 123 -2.45 -23.94 -8.38
C GLU A 123 -2.29 -25.26 -7.62
N LYS A 124 -1.34 -25.32 -6.68
CA LYS A 124 -1.11 -26.51 -5.84
C LYS A 124 -2.32 -26.88 -4.97
N ARG A 125 -3.10 -25.88 -4.54
CA ARG A 125 -4.28 -26.06 -3.67
C ARG A 125 -5.60 -26.24 -4.44
N GLY A 126 -5.59 -26.11 -5.76
CA GLY A 126 -6.82 -26.23 -6.57
C GLY A 126 -7.85 -25.14 -6.30
N ILE A 127 -7.43 -23.93 -5.94
CA ILE A 127 -8.32 -22.78 -5.64
C ILE A 127 -8.27 -21.67 -6.69
N LEU A 128 -7.69 -21.96 -7.85
CA LEU A 128 -7.77 -21.09 -9.03
C LEU A 128 -9.15 -21.19 -9.68
N LYS A 129 -9.54 -20.13 -10.39
CA LYS A 129 -10.69 -20.19 -11.29
C LYS A 129 -10.39 -21.21 -12.40
N THR A 130 -11.36 -22.08 -12.66
CA THR A 130 -11.32 -23.08 -13.74
C THR A 130 -11.71 -22.46 -15.07
#